data_AF-A0A9Q4WUM2-F1
#
_entry.id   AF-A0A9Q4WUM2-F1
#
_cell.length_a   1.000
_cell.length_b   1.000
_cell.length_c   1.000
_cell.angle_alpha   90.00
_cell.angle_beta   90.00
_cell.angle_gamma   90.00
#
_symmetry.space_group_name_H-M   'P 1'
#
loop_
_entity.id
_entity.type
_entity.pdbx_description
1 polymer ?
#
loop_
_entity_poly.entity_id
_entity_poly.type
_entity_poly.pdbx_seq_one_letter_code
_entity_poly.pdbx_strand_id
1 'polypeptide(L)'
;MKKILALLVCLLTISTGVCADDDRPVRFDQLPAKAQAYVKKYFPQEKVALAKMEKDFFDKKYEVIFANSSKVEFFKDGTWKEVDCKYSTVPEAVIPEAILRYVKATYPDHKVVKIEKEDRGYEAKLANGMKLEFDNKFNLIDIDN
;
A
#
# COMPACT_ATOMS: atom_id res chain seq x y z
N MET A 1 -46.06 -7.86 53.75
CA MET A 1 -47.21 -7.90 52.81
C MET A 1 -46.88 -7.04 51.59
N LYS A 2 -47.21 -7.54 50.38
CA LYS A 2 -47.26 -6.87 49.05
C LYS A 2 -45.91 -6.36 48.49
N LYS A 3 -45.17 -7.08 47.63
CA LYS A 3 -45.35 -7.42 46.19
C LYS A 3 -45.32 -6.21 45.22
N ILE A 4 -44.31 -6.27 44.33
CA ILE A 4 -44.20 -5.71 42.95
C ILE A 4 -43.75 -4.23 42.93
N LEU A 5 -42.61 -3.87 42.31
CA LEU A 5 -42.45 -3.84 40.85
C LEU A 5 -40.97 -3.92 40.45
N ALA A 6 -40.60 -4.94 39.68
CA ALA A 6 -39.39 -4.96 38.87
C ALA A 6 -39.74 -4.38 37.49
N LEU A 7 -38.95 -3.44 36.94
CA LEU A 7 -39.03 -3.12 35.51
C LEU A 7 -37.73 -2.49 34.96
N LEU A 8 -37.08 -3.27 34.09
CA LEU A 8 -36.21 -2.96 32.95
C LEU A 8 -35.16 -1.84 33.06
N VAL A 9 -33.90 -2.25 33.27
CA VAL A 9 -32.71 -1.59 32.72
C VAL A 9 -32.51 -2.11 31.29
N CYS A 10 -32.88 -1.34 30.27
CA CYS A 10 -32.42 -1.58 28.91
C CYS A 10 -31.13 -0.80 28.68
N LEU A 11 -30.00 -1.36 29.12
CA LEU A 11 -28.69 -0.99 28.58
C LEU A 11 -28.64 -1.52 27.15
N LEU A 12 -28.97 -0.67 26.17
CA LEU A 12 -28.64 -0.91 24.77
C LEU A 12 -27.12 -0.86 24.64
N THR A 13 -26.47 -2.00 24.86
CA THR A 13 -25.12 -2.21 24.38
C THR A 13 -25.23 -2.33 22.86
N ILE A 14 -25.05 -1.20 22.17
CA ILE A 14 -24.67 -1.24 20.76
C ILE A 14 -23.29 -1.87 20.75
N SER A 15 -23.23 -3.20 20.65
CA SER A 15 -22.04 -3.88 20.20
C SER A 15 -21.86 -3.45 18.75
N THR A 16 -21.19 -2.30 18.55
CA THR A 16 -20.56 -2.02 17.27
C THR A 16 -19.63 -3.19 17.04
N GLY A 17 -20.02 -4.06 16.11
CA GLY A 17 -19.12 -5.09 15.60
C GLY A 17 -17.88 -4.35 15.15
N VAL A 18 -16.80 -4.49 15.92
CA VAL A 18 -15.47 -4.12 15.45
C VAL A 18 -15.25 -5.06 14.29
N CYS A 19 -15.37 -4.57 13.05
CA CYS A 19 -14.77 -5.28 11.92
C CYS A 19 -13.28 -5.26 12.21
N ALA A 20 -12.79 -6.38 12.74
CA ALA A 20 -11.37 -6.63 12.75
C ALA A 20 -10.90 -6.60 11.29
N ASP A 21 -9.79 -5.95 11.05
CA ASP A 21 -9.13 -5.94 9.76
C ASP A 21 -8.93 -7.39 9.30
N ASP A 22 -9.44 -7.75 8.13
CA ASP A 22 -9.52 -9.14 7.63
C ASP A 22 -8.15 -9.60 7.04
N ASP A 23 -7.06 -9.15 7.67
CA ASP A 23 -5.68 -9.44 7.31
C ASP A 23 -5.42 -10.93 7.44
N ARG A 24 -5.18 -11.57 6.30
CA ARG A 24 -4.92 -13.01 6.23
C ARG A 24 -3.52 -13.26 5.69
N PRO A 25 -2.62 -13.87 6.49
CA PRO A 25 -1.34 -14.29 5.96
C PRO A 25 -1.57 -15.31 4.84
N VAL A 26 -0.86 -15.13 3.73
CA VAL A 26 -0.90 -16.03 2.57
C VAL A 26 0.53 -16.44 2.21
N ARG A 27 0.67 -17.62 1.61
CA ARG A 27 1.96 -18.00 1.05
C ARG A 27 2.23 -17.18 -0.22
N PHE A 28 3.50 -16.95 -0.52
CA PHE A 28 3.90 -16.16 -1.68
C PHE A 28 3.36 -16.72 -3.01
N ASP A 29 3.27 -18.05 -3.14
CA ASP A 29 2.73 -18.75 -4.31
C ASP A 29 1.20 -18.71 -4.42
N GLN A 30 0.49 -18.18 -3.41
CA GLN A 30 -0.95 -17.92 -3.44
C GLN A 30 -1.29 -16.52 -3.96
N LEU A 31 -0.29 -15.67 -4.23
CA LEU A 31 -0.51 -14.36 -4.85
C LEU A 31 -0.92 -14.53 -6.32
N PRO A 32 -1.58 -13.53 -6.92
CA PRO A 32 -1.79 -13.50 -8.37
C PRO A 32 -0.47 -13.67 -9.12
N ALA A 33 -0.48 -14.44 -10.22
CA ALA A 33 0.73 -14.74 -10.99
C ALA A 33 1.49 -13.49 -11.45
N LYS A 34 0.74 -12.41 -11.76
CA LYS A 34 1.31 -11.10 -12.12
C LYS A 34 2.11 -10.47 -10.96
N ALA A 35 1.61 -10.56 -9.73
CA ALA A 35 2.32 -10.07 -8.55
C ALA A 35 3.57 -10.91 -8.26
N GLN A 36 3.47 -12.24 -8.36
CA GLN A 36 4.62 -13.13 -8.21
C GLN A 36 5.74 -12.81 -9.23
N ALA A 37 5.36 -12.62 -10.50
CA ALA A 37 6.29 -12.25 -11.56
C ALA A 37 6.91 -10.86 -11.32
N TYR A 38 6.11 -9.91 -10.84
CA TYR A 38 6.58 -8.57 -10.51
C TYR A 38 7.64 -8.59 -9.41
N VAL A 39 7.38 -9.27 -8.28
CA VAL A 39 8.34 -9.40 -7.18
C VAL A 39 9.62 -10.08 -7.65
N LYS A 40 9.53 -11.19 -8.39
CA LYS A 40 10.71 -11.89 -8.93
C LYS A 40 11.53 -11.01 -9.88
N LYS A 41 10.89 -10.13 -10.64
CA LYS A 41 11.54 -9.26 -11.63
C LYS A 41 12.24 -8.07 -10.97
N TYR A 42 11.55 -7.37 -10.07
CA TYR A 42 12.02 -6.08 -9.55
C TYR A 42 12.69 -6.17 -8.17
N PHE A 43 12.46 -7.27 -7.44
CA PHE A 43 13.05 -7.54 -6.12
C PHE A 43 13.74 -8.92 -6.06
N PRO A 44 14.58 -9.31 -7.04
CA PRO A 44 15.12 -10.67 -7.15
C PRO A 44 16.07 -11.06 -6.00
N GLN A 45 16.68 -10.09 -5.33
CA GLN A 45 17.61 -10.31 -4.22
C GLN A 45 16.93 -10.24 -2.85
N GLU A 46 15.66 -9.79 -2.80
CA GLU A 46 14.96 -9.57 -1.55
C GLU A 46 14.23 -10.84 -1.10
N LYS A 47 14.38 -11.16 0.18
CA LYS A 47 13.66 -12.28 0.80
C LYS A 47 12.28 -11.79 1.23
N VAL A 48 11.24 -12.48 0.79
CA VAL A 48 9.87 -12.26 1.28
C VAL A 48 9.80 -12.68 2.75
N ALA A 49 9.49 -11.73 3.62
CA ALA A 49 9.32 -11.96 5.06
C ALA A 49 7.87 -12.28 5.41
N LEU A 50 6.93 -11.57 4.80
CA LEU A 50 5.50 -11.78 4.96
C LEU A 50 4.79 -11.53 3.63
N ALA A 51 3.76 -12.31 3.35
CA ALA A 51 2.76 -11.93 2.37
C ALA A 51 1.38 -12.05 3.01
N LYS A 52 0.51 -11.07 2.74
CA LYS A 52 -0.85 -11.06 3.27
C LYS A 52 -1.85 -10.67 2.19
N MET A 53 -3.07 -11.15 2.37
CA MET A 53 -4.25 -10.71 1.66
C MET A 53 -5.05 -9.84 2.62
N GLU A 54 -5.33 -8.62 2.20
CA GLU A 54 -6.23 -7.72 2.90
C GLU A 54 -7.57 -7.71 2.17
N LYS A 55 -8.66 -7.65 2.95
CA LYS A 55 -10.00 -7.51 2.41
C LYS A 55 -10.56 -6.17 2.90
N ASP A 56 -10.43 -5.16 2.06
CA ASP A 56 -11.15 -3.90 2.22
C ASP A 56 -12.65 -4.13 2.00
N PHE A 57 -13.49 -3.26 2.56
CA PHE A 57 -14.97 -3.36 2.51
C PHE A 57 -15.54 -3.72 1.14
N PHE A 58 -14.89 -3.29 0.04
CA PHE A 58 -15.30 -3.59 -1.34
C PHE A 58 -14.19 -4.15 -2.24
N ASP A 59 -12.96 -4.32 -1.75
CA ASP A 59 -11.84 -4.76 -2.59
C ASP A 59 -10.88 -5.70 -1.87
N LYS A 60 -10.10 -6.42 -2.67
CA LYS A 60 -9.04 -7.29 -2.17
C LYS A 60 -7.69 -6.74 -2.60
N LYS A 61 -6.77 -6.63 -1.65
CA LYS A 61 -5.39 -6.26 -1.91
C LYS A 61 -4.45 -7.36 -1.44
N TYR A 62 -3.27 -7.41 -2.03
CA TYR A 62 -2.21 -8.29 -1.61
C TYR A 62 -1.00 -7.46 -1.25
N GLU A 63 -0.36 -7.76 -0.12
CA GLU A 63 0.86 -7.08 0.30
C GLU A 63 1.98 -8.10 0.41
N VAL A 64 3.17 -7.70 -0.02
CA VAL A 64 4.42 -8.43 0.16
C VAL A 64 5.38 -7.53 0.92
N ILE A 65 5.80 -7.98 2.10
CA ILE A 65 6.80 -7.32 2.95
C ILE A 65 8.09 -8.12 2.85
N PHE A 66 9.18 -7.43 2.57
CA PHE A 66 10.52 -7.99 2.44
C PHE A 66 11.31 -7.88 3.75
N ALA A 67 12.34 -8.71 3.89
CA ALA A 67 13.23 -8.69 5.05
C ALA A 67 13.96 -7.34 5.24
N ASN A 68 14.18 -6.59 4.16
CA ASN A 68 14.76 -5.25 4.20
C ASN A 68 13.73 -4.14 4.57
N SER A 69 12.51 -4.52 4.97
CA SER A 69 11.37 -3.63 5.27
C SER A 69 10.76 -2.89 4.08
N SER A 70 11.16 -3.21 2.85
CA SER A 70 10.41 -2.78 1.66
C SER A 70 9.06 -3.49 1.62
N LYS A 71 8.08 -2.86 0.98
CA LYS A 71 6.71 -3.32 0.83
C LYS A 71 6.26 -3.11 -0.61
N VAL A 72 5.55 -4.08 -1.17
CA VAL A 72 4.80 -3.90 -2.41
C VAL A 72 3.36 -4.31 -2.18
N GLU A 73 2.43 -3.40 -2.47
CA GLU A 73 1.01 -3.67 -2.51
C GLU A 73 0.55 -3.92 -3.94
N PHE A 74 -0.40 -4.82 -4.10
CA PHE A 74 -1.02 -5.18 -5.35
C PHE A 74 -2.53 -5.10 -5.25
N PHE A 75 -3.15 -4.64 -6.32
CA PHE A 75 -4.58 -4.83 -6.55
C PHE A 75 -4.92 -6.32 -6.70
N LYS A 76 -6.21 -6.65 -6.64
CA LYS A 76 -6.71 -8.03 -6.76
C LYS A 76 -6.21 -8.80 -7.98
N ASP A 77 -5.90 -8.11 -9.08
CA ASP A 77 -5.42 -8.70 -10.34
C ASP A 77 -3.89 -8.93 -10.36
N GLY A 78 -3.18 -8.52 -9.31
CA GLY A 78 -1.73 -8.57 -9.19
C GLY A 78 -0.99 -7.41 -9.85
N THR A 79 -1.69 -6.37 -10.30
CA THR A 79 -1.06 -5.11 -10.70
C THR A 79 -0.59 -4.38 -9.44
N TRP A 80 0.65 -3.89 -9.43
CA TRP A 80 1.16 -3.12 -8.29
C TRP A 80 0.35 -1.83 -8.10
N LYS A 81 0.06 -1.52 -6.84
CA LYS A 81 -0.58 -0.30 -6.35
C LYS A 81 0.45 0.61 -5.70
N GLU A 82 1.25 0.07 -4.78
CA GLU A 82 2.26 0.83 -4.05
C GLU A 82 3.57 0.05 -4.00
N VAL A 83 4.69 0.77 -4.14
CA VAL A 83 6.03 0.27 -3.83
C VAL A 83 6.66 1.23 -2.83
N ASP A 84 6.83 0.77 -1.59
CA ASP A 84 7.47 1.53 -0.51
C ASP A 84 8.77 0.83 -0.11
N CYS A 85 9.89 1.45 -0.43
CA CYS A 85 11.21 0.92 -0.17
C CYS A 85 11.80 1.41 1.17
N LYS A 86 11.06 2.13 2.02
CA LYS A 86 11.40 2.67 3.36
C LYS A 86 12.84 3.15 3.57
N TYR A 87 13.79 2.22 3.70
CA TYR A 87 15.22 2.47 3.98
C TYR A 87 16.11 2.31 2.73
N SER A 88 15.51 2.11 1.56
CA SER A 88 16.16 1.90 0.28
C SER A 88 15.41 2.67 -0.82
N THR A 89 15.89 2.57 -2.06
CA THR A 89 15.32 3.29 -3.20
C THR A 89 14.43 2.37 -4.03
N VAL A 90 13.32 2.90 -4.52
CA VAL A 90 12.49 2.21 -5.52
C VAL A 90 13.36 1.90 -6.76
N PRO A 91 13.39 0.65 -7.25
CA PRO A 91 14.12 0.32 -8.48
C PRO A 91 13.66 1.22 -9.63
N GLU A 92 14.59 1.88 -10.34
CA GLU A 92 14.23 2.86 -11.37
C GLU A 92 13.30 2.29 -12.46
N ALA A 93 13.43 0.99 -12.77
CA ALA A 93 12.59 0.28 -13.74
C ALA A 93 11.12 0.08 -13.31
N VAL A 94 10.78 0.40 -12.05
CA VAL A 94 9.40 0.44 -11.54
C VAL A 94 8.75 1.80 -11.77
N ILE A 95 9.54 2.87 -11.78
CA ILE A 95 9.07 4.25 -11.83
C ILE A 95 8.72 4.60 -13.29
N PRO A 96 7.53 5.19 -13.57
CA PRO A 96 7.23 5.72 -14.91
C PRO A 96 8.34 6.67 -15.38
N GLU A 97 8.80 6.49 -16.62
CA GLU A 97 9.99 7.19 -17.12
C GLU A 97 9.87 8.72 -17.03
N ALA A 98 8.68 9.27 -17.27
CA ALA A 98 8.41 10.70 -17.15
C ALA A 98 8.64 11.23 -15.72
N ILE A 99 8.16 10.50 -14.71
CA ILE A 99 8.37 10.84 -13.29
C ILE A 99 9.84 10.72 -12.93
N LEU A 100 10.49 9.62 -13.33
CA LEU A 100 11.92 9.41 -13.06
C LEU A 100 12.77 10.54 -13.65
N ARG A 101 12.47 10.96 -14.89
CA ARG A 101 13.15 12.06 -15.56
C ARG A 101 12.94 13.38 -14.83
N TYR A 102 11.71 13.67 -14.43
CA TYR A 102 11.39 14.87 -13.65
C TYR A 102 12.17 14.92 -12.34
N VAL A 103 12.16 13.83 -11.56
CA VAL A 103 12.89 13.75 -10.28
C VAL A 103 14.39 13.94 -10.49
N LYS A 104 14.99 13.29 -11.48
CA LYS A 104 16.44 13.44 -11.77
C LYS A 104 16.82 14.85 -12.19
N ALA A 105 15.93 15.57 -12.90
CA ALA A 105 16.19 16.93 -13.36
C ALA A 105 16.00 17.98 -12.25
N THR A 106 14.96 17.82 -11.43
CA THR A 106 14.55 18.83 -10.43
C THR A 106 15.14 18.57 -9.04
N TYR A 107 15.34 17.30 -8.69
CA TYR A 107 15.83 16.85 -7.37
C TYR A 107 17.00 15.86 -7.51
N PRO A 108 18.13 16.27 -8.11
CA PRO A 108 19.22 15.36 -8.47
C PRO A 108 19.84 14.60 -7.26
N ASP A 109 19.81 15.23 -6.08
CA ASP A 109 20.36 14.69 -4.83
C ASP A 109 19.37 13.81 -4.06
N HIS A 110 18.14 13.65 -4.55
CA HIS A 110 17.09 12.89 -3.89
C HIS A 110 16.58 11.76 -4.76
N LYS A 111 16.39 10.59 -4.15
CA LYS A 111 15.87 9.39 -4.81
C LYS A 111 14.42 9.15 -4.40
N VAL A 112 13.68 8.45 -5.24
CA VAL A 112 12.31 8.00 -4.93
C VAL A 112 12.39 6.81 -3.98
N VAL A 113 11.74 6.94 -2.82
CA VAL A 113 11.67 5.90 -1.78
C VAL A 113 10.30 5.25 -1.71
N LYS A 114 9.25 5.92 -2.20
CA LYS A 114 7.92 5.33 -2.40
C LYS A 114 7.30 5.85 -3.70
N ILE A 115 6.58 4.97 -4.41
CA ILE A 115 5.74 5.32 -5.55
C ILE A 115 4.39 4.61 -5.39
N GLU A 116 3.30 5.35 -5.54
CA GLU A 116 1.93 4.83 -5.42
C GLU A 116 1.10 5.23 -6.65
N LYS A 117 0.23 4.33 -7.09
CA LYS A 117 -0.85 4.61 -8.04
C LYS A 117 -2.08 5.02 -7.26
N GLU A 118 -2.55 6.21 -7.58
CA GLU A 118 -3.80 6.74 -7.08
C GLU A 118 -4.87 6.71 -8.18
N ASP A 119 -6.12 6.94 -7.81
CA ASP A 119 -7.24 6.96 -8.76
C ASP A 119 -7.06 8.01 -9.88
N ARG A 120 -6.32 9.10 -9.58
CA ARG A 120 -6.11 10.23 -10.50
C ARG A 120 -4.68 10.37 -11.01
N GLY A 121 -3.79 9.45 -10.67
CA GLY A 121 -2.42 9.44 -11.16
C GLY A 121 -1.44 8.76 -10.22
N TYR A 122 -0.39 9.46 -9.80
CA TYR A 122 0.73 8.89 -9.06
C TYR A 122 1.23 9.83 -7.96
N GLU A 123 1.54 9.28 -6.78
CA GLU A 123 2.33 9.96 -5.75
C GLU A 123 3.75 9.36 -5.73
N ALA A 124 4.77 10.19 -5.90
CA ALA A 124 6.17 9.82 -5.70
C ALA A 124 6.73 10.52 -4.46
N LYS A 125 7.15 9.74 -3.46
CA LYS A 125 7.82 10.26 -2.27
C LYS A 125 9.34 10.15 -2.41
N LEU A 126 10.02 11.24 -2.14
CA LEU A 126 11.46 11.36 -2.16
C LEU A 126 12.08 11.07 -0.78
N ALA A 127 13.37 10.73 -0.77
CA ALA A 127 14.13 10.40 0.44
C ALA A 127 14.18 11.56 1.46
N ASN A 128 14.00 12.80 1.02
CA ASN A 128 13.96 13.98 1.89
C ASN A 128 12.56 14.24 2.50
N GLY A 129 11.57 13.38 2.21
CA GLY A 129 10.21 13.51 2.73
C GLY A 129 9.21 14.07 1.72
N MET A 130 9.67 14.84 0.72
CA MET A 130 8.81 15.49 -0.26
C MET A 130 7.95 14.49 -1.03
N LYS A 131 6.69 14.85 -1.23
CA LYS A 131 5.71 14.12 -2.03
C LYS A 131 5.43 14.91 -3.31
N LEU A 132 5.50 14.23 -4.43
CA LEU A 132 5.22 14.79 -5.75
C LEU A 132 4.01 14.07 -6.33
N GLU A 133 2.93 14.80 -6.56
CA GLU A 133 1.72 14.25 -7.18
C GLU A 133 1.71 14.54 -8.67
N PHE A 134 1.39 13.51 -9.46
CA PHE A 134 1.29 13.58 -10.90
C PHE A 134 -0.07 13.10 -11.36
N ASP A 135 -0.62 13.74 -12.40
CA ASP A 135 -1.82 13.23 -13.07
C ASP A 135 -1.52 11.96 -13.90
N ASN A 136 -2.57 11.36 -14.46
CA ASN A 136 -2.45 10.18 -15.35
C ASN A 136 -1.64 10.42 -16.65
N LYS A 137 -1.32 11.68 -16.99
CA LYS A 137 -0.46 12.06 -18.12
C LYS A 137 0.97 12.39 -17.66
N PHE A 138 1.27 12.17 -16.38
CA PHE A 138 2.55 12.46 -15.73
C PHE A 138 2.90 13.95 -15.66
N ASN A 139 1.89 14.83 -15.71
CA ASN A 139 2.09 16.23 -15.37
C ASN A 139 2.10 16.38 -13.86
N LEU A 140 3.07 17.11 -13.31
CA LEU A 140 3.07 17.46 -11.90
C LEU A 140 1.86 18.35 -11.58
N ILE A 141 1.10 17.97 -10.56
CA ILE A 141 -0.10 18.69 -10.12
C ILE A 141 0.03 19.23 -8.70
N ASP A 142 0.83 18.58 -7.84
CA ASP A 142 1.06 19.06 -6.48
C ASP A 142 2.45 18.67 -5.93
N ILE A 143 2.90 19.41 -4.92
CA ILE A 143 4.13 19.16 -4.16
C ILE A 143 3.87 19.45 -2.69
N ASP A 144 4.02 18.42 -1.86
CA ASP A 144 3.85 18.49 -0.40
C ASP A 144 5.12 18.04 0.35
N ASN A 145 5.20 18.40 1.63
CA ASN A 145 6.27 17.98 2.54
C ASN A 145 5.74 17.47 3.88
#